data_AF-A0A381X9N5-F1
#
_entry.id   AF-A0A381X9N5-F1
#
_cell.length_a   1.000
_cell.length_b   1.000
_cell.length_c   1.000
_cell.angle_alpha   90.00
_cell.angle_beta   90.00
_cell.angle_gamma   90.00
#
_symmetry.space_group_name_H-M   'P 1'
#
loop_
_entity.id
_entity.type
_entity.pdbx_description
1 polymer ?
#
loop_
_entity_poly.entity_id
_entity_poly.type
_entity_poly.pdbx_seq_one_letter_code
_entity_poly.pdbx_strand_id
1 'polypeptide(L)'
;MPIRLQLLLFGVLGNVLVAAIFIFSFGYRENIQENSSNESLLTLYESAWYQTYNKSFDVMSKWLPITGENASYWEPDTEIYMDEVSPSNNFTNPFLDTISAKRIGDAQYLIELFFEEELD
;
A
#
# COMPACT_ATOMS: atom_id res chain seq x y z
N MET A 1 -14.76 -15.25 -69.62
CA MET A 1 -14.18 -14.01 -69.06
C MET A 1 -12.73 -13.89 -69.50
N PRO A 2 -12.22 -12.69 -69.83
CA PRO A 2 -10.84 -12.51 -70.26
C PRO A 2 -9.85 -12.76 -69.12
N ILE A 3 -8.74 -13.43 -69.39
CA ILE A 3 -7.73 -13.89 -68.42
C ILE A 3 -7.19 -12.76 -67.52
N ARG A 4 -7.16 -11.52 -68.04
CA ARG A 4 -6.71 -10.32 -67.32
C ARG A 4 -7.63 -9.96 -66.16
N LEU A 5 -8.94 -10.17 -66.31
CA LEU A 5 -9.92 -9.89 -65.28
C LEU A 5 -9.79 -10.90 -64.12
N GLN A 6 -9.53 -12.17 -64.43
CA GLN A 6 -9.32 -13.22 -63.42
C GLN A 6 -8.07 -12.97 -62.57
N LEU A 7 -6.96 -12.56 -63.20
CA LEU A 7 -5.71 -12.26 -62.51
C LEU A 7 -5.87 -11.07 -61.55
N LEU A 8 -6.59 -10.03 -61.97
CA LEU A 8 -6.89 -8.87 -61.13
C LEU A 8 -7.82 -9.24 -59.97
N LEU A 9 -8.83 -10.09 -60.22
CA LEU A 9 -9.75 -10.59 -59.20
C LEU A 9 -9.03 -11.43 -58.14
N PHE A 10 -8.08 -12.27 -58.55
CA PHE A 10 -7.27 -13.09 -57.65
C PHE A 10 -6.35 -12.24 -56.77
N GLY A 11 -5.74 -11.19 -57.34
CA GLY A 11 -4.92 -10.23 -56.58
C GLY A 11 -5.73 -9.44 -55.55
N VAL A 12 -6.94 -8.99 -55.91
CA VAL A 12 -7.83 -8.28 -54.98
C VAL A 12 -8.34 -9.21 -53.87
N LEU A 13 -8.77 -10.42 -54.22
CA LEU A 13 -9.21 -11.42 -53.23
C LEU A 13 -8.10 -11.77 -52.25
N GLY A 14 -6.87 -11.97 -52.73
CA GLY A 14 -5.72 -12.26 -51.86
C GLY A 14 -5.48 -11.15 -50.84
N ASN A 15 -5.49 -9.88 -51.27
CA ASN A 15 -5.30 -8.75 -50.37
C ASN A 15 -6.44 -8.57 -49.36
N VAL A 16 -7.69 -8.79 -49.78
CA VAL A 16 -8.86 -8.76 -48.87
C VAL A 16 -8.75 -9.87 -47.82
N LEU A 17 -8.30 -11.05 -48.21
CA LEU A 17 -8.13 -12.19 -47.30
C LEU A 17 -7.00 -11.92 -46.30
N VAL A 18 -5.88 -11.37 -46.75
CA VAL A 18 -4.79 -10.93 -45.87
C VAL A 18 -5.27 -9.85 -44.89
N ALA A 19 -6.00 -8.84 -45.37
CA ALA A 19 -6.56 -7.80 -44.51
C ALA A 19 -7.53 -8.36 -43.45
N ALA A 20 -8.38 -9.32 -43.83
CA ALA A 20 -9.30 -9.98 -42.92
C ALA A 20 -8.57 -10.77 -41.81
N ILE A 21 -7.51 -11.50 -42.17
CA ILE A 21 -6.67 -12.21 -41.19
C ILE A 21 -6.02 -11.23 -40.22
N PHE A 22 -5.50 -10.10 -40.71
CA PHE A 22 -4.90 -9.08 -39.86
C PHE A 22 -5.91 -8.51 -38.87
N ILE A 23 -7.11 -8.12 -39.33
CA ILE A 23 -8.17 -7.58 -38.46
C ILE A 23 -8.55 -8.58 -37.38
N PHE A 24 -8.72 -9.86 -37.74
CA PHE A 24 -9.06 -10.91 -36.78
C PHE A 24 -7.93 -11.15 -35.77
N SER A 25 -6.67 -11.13 -36.23
CA SER A 25 -5.51 -11.33 -35.38
C SER A 25 -5.30 -10.17 -34.40
N PHE A 26 -5.55 -8.93 -34.82
CA PHE A 26 -5.50 -7.76 -33.94
C PHE A 26 -6.57 -7.83 -32.85
N GLY A 27 -7.84 -8.08 -33.21
CA GLY A 27 -8.91 -8.20 -32.22
C GLY A 27 -8.69 -9.33 -31.21
N TYR A 28 -8.14 -10.47 -31.66
CA TYR A 28 -7.81 -11.58 -30.76
C TYR A 28 -6.67 -11.23 -29.79
N ARG A 29 -5.63 -10.55 -30.27
CA ARG A 29 -4.53 -10.09 -29.41
C ARG A 29 -5.00 -9.06 -28.41
N GLU A 30 -5.81 -8.11 -28.82
CA GLU A 30 -6.35 -7.05 -27.96
C GLU A 30 -7.22 -7.64 -26.84
N ASN A 31 -8.10 -8.60 -27.14
CA ASN A 31 -8.92 -9.29 -26.13
C ASN A 31 -8.08 -10.06 -25.10
N ILE A 32 -7.04 -10.78 -25.56
CA ILE A 32 -6.12 -11.50 -24.66
C ILE A 32 -5.31 -10.52 -23.80
N GLN A 33 -4.89 -9.40 -24.38
CA GLN A 33 -4.12 -8.38 -23.69
C GLN A 33 -4.97 -7.61 -22.67
N GLU A 34 -6.25 -7.37 -22.96
CA GLU A 34 -7.23 -6.77 -22.06
C GLU A 34 -7.52 -7.68 -20.85
N ASN A 35 -7.82 -8.96 -21.09
CA ASN A 35 -8.05 -9.93 -20.01
C ASN A 35 -6.81 -10.11 -19.13
N SER A 36 -5.63 -10.25 -19.73
CA SER A 36 -4.36 -10.34 -18.99
C SER A 36 -4.06 -9.07 -18.19
N SER A 37 -4.40 -7.89 -18.72
CA SER A 37 -4.24 -6.63 -17.99
C SER A 37 -5.18 -6.54 -16.80
N ASN A 38 -6.44 -6.97 -16.95
CA ASN A 38 -7.41 -6.98 -15.85
C ASN A 38 -7.01 -7.94 -14.72
N GLU A 39 -6.57 -9.16 -15.05
CA GLU A 39 -6.05 -10.10 -14.06
C GLU A 39 -4.77 -9.57 -13.39
N SER A 40 -3.85 -9.00 -14.18
CA SER A 40 -2.63 -8.41 -13.65
C SER A 40 -2.90 -7.26 -12.68
N LEU A 41 -3.88 -6.39 -12.98
CA LEU A 41 -4.29 -5.30 -12.09
C LEU A 41 -4.86 -5.82 -10.77
N LEU A 42 -5.67 -6.88 -10.80
CA LEU A 42 -6.21 -7.50 -9.59
C LEU A 42 -5.08 -8.08 -8.71
N THR A 43 -4.15 -8.81 -9.30
CA THR A 43 -2.99 -9.36 -8.58
C THR A 43 -2.11 -8.26 -8.00
N LEU A 44 -1.89 -7.17 -8.75
CA LEU A 44 -1.14 -6.01 -8.25
C LEU A 44 -1.84 -5.40 -7.03
N TYR A 45 -3.15 -5.18 -7.10
CA TYR A 45 -3.92 -4.65 -5.97
C TYR A 45 -3.85 -5.57 -4.75
N GLU A 46 -4.01 -6.87 -4.95
CA GLU A 46 -3.92 -7.87 -3.88
C GLU A 46 -2.52 -7.86 -3.22
N SER A 47 -1.45 -7.85 -4.02
CA SER A 47 -0.09 -7.77 -3.48
C SER A 47 0.17 -6.48 -2.71
N ALA A 48 -0.30 -5.33 -3.22
CA ALA A 48 -0.17 -4.04 -2.56
C ALA A 48 -0.96 -4.01 -1.23
N TRP A 49 -2.15 -4.62 -1.21
CA TRP A 49 -2.95 -4.78 0.01
C TRP A 49 -2.21 -5.60 1.07
N TYR A 50 -1.71 -6.79 0.71
CA TYR A 50 -0.96 -7.62 1.66
C TYR A 50 0.32 -6.96 2.13
N GLN A 51 1.04 -6.26 1.25
CA GLN A 51 2.22 -5.50 1.63
C GLN A 51 1.88 -4.41 2.64
N THR A 52 0.81 -3.63 2.37
CA THR A 52 0.36 -2.56 3.25
C THR A 52 -0.11 -3.11 4.58
N TYR A 53 -0.89 -4.19 4.58
CA TYR A 53 -1.36 -4.86 5.78
C TYR A 53 -0.19 -5.35 6.64
N ASN A 54 0.75 -6.10 6.05
CA ASN A 54 1.89 -6.64 6.77
C ASN A 54 2.78 -5.52 7.31
N LYS A 55 3.04 -4.48 6.52
CA LYS A 55 3.81 -3.31 6.98
C LYS A 55 3.12 -2.59 8.13
N SER A 56 1.81 -2.36 8.03
CA SER A 56 1.03 -1.69 9.08
C SER A 56 0.99 -2.53 10.36
N PHE A 57 0.84 -3.86 10.22
CA PHE A 57 0.88 -4.78 11.35
C PHE A 57 2.25 -4.76 12.03
N ASP A 58 3.35 -4.81 11.26
CA ASP A 58 4.70 -4.78 11.81
C ASP A 58 4.96 -3.48 12.59
N VAL A 59 4.65 -2.32 11.99
CA VAL A 59 4.78 -1.01 12.65
C VAL A 59 3.93 -0.94 13.92
N MET A 60 2.65 -1.30 13.83
CA MET A 60 1.75 -1.24 14.99
C MET A 60 2.11 -2.26 16.07
N SER A 61 2.69 -3.41 15.70
CA SER A 61 3.08 -4.45 16.65
C SER A 61 4.22 -4.00 17.57
N LYS A 62 5.09 -3.10 17.12
CA LYS A 62 6.16 -2.50 17.94
C LYS A 62 5.60 -1.70 19.11
N TRP A 63 4.42 -1.10 18.96
CA TRP A 63 3.77 -0.29 19.98
C TRP A 63 2.90 -1.08 20.96
N LEU A 64 2.88 -2.43 20.86
CA LEU A 64 2.12 -3.25 21.80
C LEU A 64 2.69 -3.14 23.22
N PRO A 65 1.83 -2.95 24.25
CA PRO A 65 2.26 -2.60 25.60
C PRO A 65 2.98 -3.72 26.38
N ILE A 66 2.98 -4.96 25.88
CA ILE A 66 3.57 -6.13 26.57
C ILE A 66 4.64 -6.81 25.71
N THR A 67 4.45 -6.85 24.40
CA THR A 67 5.30 -7.63 23.48
C THR A 67 5.98 -6.78 22.42
N GLY A 68 5.68 -5.49 22.36
CA GLY A 68 6.23 -4.56 21.39
C GLY A 68 7.64 -4.11 21.79
N GLU A 69 8.45 -3.75 20.80
CA GLU A 69 9.77 -3.15 21.00
C GLU A 69 9.69 -1.84 21.83
N ASN A 70 8.61 -1.09 21.64
CA ASN A 70 8.29 0.17 22.33
C ASN A 70 7.39 -0.07 23.56
N ALA A 71 7.41 -1.27 24.17
CA ALA A 71 6.61 -1.57 25.35
C ALA A 71 6.99 -0.70 26.58
N SER A 72 8.26 -0.27 26.66
CA SER A 72 8.79 0.56 27.76
C SER A 72 8.05 1.89 27.96
N TYR A 73 7.45 2.45 26.90
CA TYR A 73 6.63 3.66 26.95
C TYR A 73 5.31 3.46 27.71
N TRP A 74 4.84 2.22 27.84
CA TRP A 74 3.60 1.85 28.54
C TRP A 74 3.84 1.33 29.97
N GLU A 75 5.10 1.20 30.38
CA GLU A 75 5.46 0.72 31.70
C GLU A 75 5.40 1.87 32.73
N PRO A 76 4.69 1.72 33.87
CA PRO A 76 4.51 2.78 34.87
C PRO A 76 5.80 3.29 35.53
N ASP A 77 6.80 2.42 35.61
CA ASP A 77 8.03 2.66 36.38
C ASP A 77 9.18 3.18 35.50
N THR A 78 8.94 3.42 34.21
CA THR A 78 9.99 3.84 33.27
C THR A 78 10.27 5.34 33.35
N GLU A 79 11.55 5.70 33.36
CA GLU A 79 12.03 7.09 33.37
C GLU A 79 12.36 7.58 31.94
N ILE A 80 11.34 7.75 31.10
CA ILE A 80 11.49 8.29 29.72
C ILE A 80 10.94 9.72 29.69
N TYR A 81 11.68 10.66 29.10
CA TYR A 81 11.28 12.07 28.93
C TYR A 81 10.91 12.79 30.24
N MET A 82 11.62 12.47 31.33
CA MET A 82 11.42 13.08 32.65
C MET A 82 11.60 14.60 32.67
N ASP A 83 12.41 15.13 31.75
CA ASP A 83 12.72 16.56 31.65
C ASP A 83 11.72 17.35 30.79
N GLU A 84 10.85 16.66 30.04
CA GLU A 84 9.95 17.26 29.06
C GLU A 84 8.66 17.82 29.68
N VAL A 85 8.19 17.21 30.78
CA VAL A 85 6.96 17.61 31.45
C VAL A 85 7.14 17.62 32.96
N SER A 86 6.45 18.53 33.64
CA SER A 86 6.48 18.57 35.12
C SER A 86 5.83 17.31 35.70
N PRO A 87 6.40 16.65 36.73
CA PRO A 87 5.82 15.45 37.33
C PRO A 87 4.63 15.79 38.24
N SER A 88 3.58 14.97 38.20
CA SER A 88 2.43 15.01 39.14
C SER A 88 2.56 14.02 40.28
N ASN A 89 3.65 13.23 40.31
CA ASN A 89 3.96 12.19 41.30
C ASN A 89 2.92 11.06 41.41
N ASN A 90 2.11 10.81 40.37
CA ASN A 90 1.22 9.65 40.33
C ASN A 90 1.91 8.42 39.72
N PHE A 91 2.75 8.63 38.71
CA PHE A 91 3.55 7.59 38.06
C PHE A 91 4.97 8.11 37.79
N THR A 92 5.96 7.21 37.75
CA THR A 92 7.33 7.56 37.33
C THR A 92 7.34 7.92 35.85
N ASN A 93 6.62 7.15 35.04
CA ASN A 93 6.44 7.42 33.62
C ASN A 93 5.64 8.72 33.38
N PRO A 94 6.24 9.77 32.78
CA PRO A 94 5.58 11.05 32.57
C PRO A 94 4.37 11.00 31.65
N PHE A 95 4.33 10.08 30.68
CA PHE A 95 3.17 9.90 29.80
C PHE A 95 1.96 9.35 30.56
N LEU A 96 2.17 8.33 31.39
CA LEU A 96 1.11 7.77 32.23
C LEU A 96 0.70 8.74 33.35
N ASP A 97 1.65 9.49 33.89
CA ASP A 97 1.40 10.54 34.88
C ASP A 97 0.56 11.69 34.30
N THR A 98 0.86 12.18 33.09
CA THR A 98 0.09 13.23 32.42
C THR A 98 -1.33 12.77 32.07
N ILE A 99 -1.51 11.53 31.60
CA ILE A 99 -2.84 10.93 31.38
C ILE A 99 -3.63 10.85 32.69
N SER A 100 -3.01 10.34 33.75
CA SER A 100 -3.62 10.20 35.08
C SER A 100 -4.02 11.57 35.67
N ALA A 101 -3.16 12.57 35.49
CA ALA A 101 -3.39 13.95 35.91
C ALA A 101 -4.36 14.72 34.98
N LYS A 102 -4.86 14.11 33.90
CA LYS A 102 -5.73 14.73 32.88
C LYS A 102 -5.11 15.95 32.18
N ARG A 103 -3.78 15.98 32.08
CA ARG A 103 -3.02 17.02 31.36
C ARG A 103 -2.89 16.64 29.89
N ILE A 104 -3.95 16.91 29.14
CA ILE A 104 -4.07 16.47 27.73
C ILE A 104 -3.03 17.16 26.82
N GLY A 105 -2.66 18.42 27.10
CA GLY A 105 -1.65 19.13 26.30
C GLY A 105 -0.26 18.50 26.44
N ASP A 106 0.16 18.22 27.66
CA ASP A 106 1.43 17.56 27.98
C ASP A 106 1.46 16.13 27.39
N ALA A 107 0.35 15.40 27.48
CA ALA A 107 0.25 14.06 26.90
C ALA A 107 0.32 14.08 25.36
N GLN A 108 -0.27 15.09 24.70
CA GLN A 108 -0.16 15.26 23.25
C GLN A 108 1.28 15.52 22.83
N TYR A 109 2.00 16.40 23.54
CA TYR A 109 3.40 16.68 23.27
C TYR A 109 4.28 15.44 23.38
N LEU A 110 4.07 14.62 24.43
CA LEU A 110 4.80 13.36 24.58
C LEU A 110 4.48 12.35 23.47
N ILE A 111 3.24 12.31 22.96
CA ILE A 111 2.89 11.48 21.81
C ILE A 111 3.61 11.99 20.54
N GLU A 112 3.68 13.30 20.32
CA GLU A 112 4.42 13.85 19.19
C GLU A 112 5.90 13.47 19.24
N LEU A 113 6.50 13.49 20.43
CA LEU A 113 7.88 13.05 20.67
C LEU A 113 8.07 11.54 20.45
N PHE A 114 7.10 10.70 20.83
CA PHE A 114 7.15 9.26 20.60
C PHE A 114 7.26 8.89 19.13
N PHE A 115 6.59 9.65 18.26
CA PHE A 115 6.53 9.39 16.83
C PHE A 115 7.50 10.24 16.01
N GLU A 116 8.30 11.12 16.63
CA GLU A 116 9.26 11.99 15.93
C GLU A 116 10.23 11.16 15.08
N GLU A 117 10.80 10.09 15.65
CA GLU A 117 11.73 9.21 14.93
C GLU A 117 11.08 8.34 13.83
N GLU A 118 9.76 8.14 13.87
CA GLU A 118 9.02 7.35 12.86
C GLU A 118 8.43 8.20 11.73
N LEU A 119 8.39 9.53 11.90
CA LEU A 119 7.84 10.49 10.94
C LEU A 119 8.88 11.07 9.96
N ASP A 120 10.17 10.92 10.25
CA ASP A 120 11.31 11.22 9.34
C ASP A 120 11.63 10.05 8.38
#